data_AF-A0AAI9BCE6-F1
#
_entry.id   AF-A0AAI9BCE6-F1
#
_cell.length_a   1.000
_cell.length_b   1.000
_cell.length_c   1.000
_cell.angle_alpha   90.00
_cell.angle_beta   90.00
_cell.angle_gamma   90.00
#
_symmetry.space_group_name_H-M   'P 1'
#
loop_
_entity.id
_entity.type
_entity.pdbx_description
1 polymer ?
#
loop_
_entity_poly.entity_id
_entity_poly.type
_entity_poly.pdbx_seq_one_letter_code
_entity_poly.pdbx_strand_id
1 'polypeptide(L)'
;MAHSVTEWLTALQQVMPRGKAWPRDNDADLNRFLRALAERLTRVEYDASRLHVEMRPETTLQLLPEWEQYLALPECGIAATTTEARRRAV
;
A
#
# COMPACT_ATOMS: atom_id res chain seq x y z
N MET A 1 -7.25 10.48 2.54
CA MET A 1 -6.82 10.17 1.15
C MET A 1 -5.31 10.21 1.15
N ALA A 2 -4.65 9.32 0.39
CA ALA A 2 -3.20 9.37 0.25
C ALA A 2 -2.75 10.64 -0.47
N HIS A 3 -1.55 11.13 -0.17
CA HIS A 3 -0.98 12.28 -0.87
C HIS A 3 -0.74 11.95 -2.34
N SER A 4 -0.91 12.96 -3.18
CA SER A 4 -0.61 12.88 -4.61
C SER A 4 0.88 12.64 -4.87
N VAL A 5 1.19 12.16 -6.06
CA VAL A 5 2.58 11.94 -6.49
C VAL A 5 3.41 13.22 -6.43
N THR A 6 2.81 14.38 -6.74
CA THR A 6 3.50 15.67 -6.68
C THR A 6 3.80 16.11 -5.26
N GLU A 7 2.88 15.87 -4.31
CA GLU A 7 3.11 16.15 -2.89
C GLU A 7 4.22 15.26 -2.33
N TRP A 8 4.20 13.96 -2.64
CA TRP A 8 5.27 13.04 -2.27
C TRP A 8 6.61 13.41 -2.91
N LEU A 9 6.62 13.79 -4.19
CA LEU A 9 7.83 14.26 -4.87
C LEU A 9 8.40 15.51 -4.19
N THR A 10 7.54 16.46 -3.82
CA THR A 10 7.94 17.67 -3.11
C THR A 10 8.54 17.34 -1.75
N ALA A 11 7.91 16.44 -0.98
CA ALA A 11 8.44 15.98 0.30
C ALA A 11 9.80 15.26 0.15
N LEU A 12 9.92 14.37 -0.83
CA LEU A 12 11.19 13.69 -1.14
C LEU A 12 12.29 14.68 -1.48
N GLN A 13 11.99 15.67 -2.33
CA GLN A 13 12.92 16.73 -2.65
C GLN A 13 13.33 17.54 -1.42
N GLN A 14 12.43 17.83 -0.49
CA GLN A 14 12.75 18.61 0.72
C GLN A 14 13.76 17.92 1.64
N VAL A 15 13.77 16.58 1.70
CA VAL A 15 14.71 15.82 2.52
C VAL A 15 16.06 15.58 1.85
N MET A 16 16.20 15.88 0.54
CA MET A 16 17.48 15.76 -0.15
C MET A 16 18.44 16.90 0.24
N PRO A 17 19.76 16.65 0.29
CA PRO A 17 20.73 17.72 0.46
C PRO A 17 20.68 18.74 -0.69
N ARG A 18 21.30 19.90 -0.47
CA ARG A 18 21.47 20.95 -1.49
C ARG A 18 22.81 20.80 -2.19
N GLY A 19 22.91 21.31 -3.42
CA GLY A 19 24.16 21.38 -4.19
C GLY A 19 24.07 20.73 -5.58
N LYS A 20 25.15 20.86 -6.36
CA LYS A 20 25.20 20.41 -7.77
C LYS A 20 24.97 18.91 -7.96
N ALA A 21 25.27 18.10 -6.94
CA ALA A 21 25.02 16.65 -6.97
C ALA A 21 23.53 16.29 -6.87
N TRP A 22 22.66 17.23 -6.44
CA TRP A 22 21.24 17.02 -6.20
C TRP A 22 20.38 17.98 -7.03
N PRO A 23 20.38 17.83 -8.37
CA PRO A 23 19.64 18.71 -9.26
C PRO A 23 18.13 18.65 -8.97
N ARG A 24 17.46 19.80 -9.13
CA ARG A 24 16.00 19.95 -8.90
C ARG A 24 15.21 20.10 -10.18
N ASP A 25 15.88 20.10 -11.32
CA ASP A 25 15.25 20.21 -12.63
C ASP A 25 14.29 19.04 -12.88
N ASN A 26 13.17 19.31 -13.54
CA ASN A 26 12.15 18.30 -13.81
C ASN A 26 12.66 17.14 -14.67
N ASP A 27 13.60 17.43 -15.58
CA ASP A 27 14.17 16.46 -16.51
C ASP A 27 15.43 15.77 -15.97
N ALA A 28 15.90 16.13 -14.78
CA ALA A 28 17.05 15.47 -14.17
C ALA A 28 16.73 14.01 -13.84
N ASP A 29 17.67 13.09 -14.11
CA ASP A 29 17.47 11.66 -13.82
C ASP A 29 17.15 11.38 -12.36
N LEU A 30 17.74 12.15 -11.44
CA LEU A 30 17.40 12.10 -10.02
C LEU A 30 15.91 12.39 -9.80
N ASN A 31 15.38 13.44 -10.43
CA ASN A 31 13.99 13.84 -10.22
C ASN A 31 13.02 12.83 -10.85
N ARG A 32 13.39 12.23 -12.00
CA ARG A 32 12.66 11.10 -12.59
C ARG A 32 12.63 9.90 -11.65
N PHE A 33 13.76 9.57 -11.02
CA PHE A 33 13.82 8.51 -10.01
C PHE A 33 12.96 8.82 -8.79
N LEU A 34 13.05 10.03 -8.24
CA LEU A 34 12.23 10.45 -7.09
C LEU A 34 10.73 10.43 -7.42
N ARG A 35 10.33 10.77 -8.65
CA ARG A 35 8.94 10.67 -9.09
C ARG A 35 8.45 9.21 -9.09
N ALA A 36 9.25 8.28 -9.61
CA ALA A 36 8.91 6.85 -9.56
C ALA A 36 8.82 6.33 -8.11
N LEU A 37 9.66 6.85 -7.21
CA LEU A 37 9.56 6.55 -5.78
C LEU A 37 8.29 7.15 -5.16
N ALA A 38 7.94 8.38 -5.49
CA ALA A 38 6.73 9.05 -5.03
C ALA A 38 5.45 8.27 -5.41
N GLU A 39 5.39 7.72 -6.62
CA GLU A 39 4.28 6.84 -7.04
C GLU A 39 4.14 5.60 -6.16
N ARG A 40 5.25 5.01 -5.71
CA ARG A 40 5.22 3.89 -4.76
C ARG A 40 4.75 4.33 -3.39
N LEU A 41 5.19 5.49 -2.90
CA LEU A 41 4.76 6.03 -1.61
C LEU A 41 3.26 6.35 -1.58
N THR A 42 2.71 6.93 -2.65
CA THR A 42 1.25 7.12 -2.77
C THR A 42 0.49 5.80 -2.61
N ARG A 43 0.96 4.72 -3.26
CA ARG A 43 0.33 3.39 -3.15
C ARG A 43 0.44 2.82 -1.74
N VAL A 44 1.62 2.87 -1.14
CA VAL A 44 1.85 2.36 0.23
C VAL A 44 1.02 3.13 1.24
N GLU A 45 0.94 4.46 1.13
CA GLU A 45 0.10 5.27 2.01
C GLU A 45 -1.39 4.93 1.85
N TYR A 46 -1.84 4.74 0.61
CA TYR A 46 -3.21 4.29 0.34
C TYR A 46 -3.50 2.96 1.03
N ASP A 47 -2.63 1.96 0.85
CA ASP A 47 -2.79 0.63 1.45
C ASP A 47 -2.74 0.72 2.99
N ALA A 48 -1.81 1.50 3.54
CA ALA A 48 -1.70 1.73 4.98
C ALA A 48 -2.95 2.38 5.57
N SER A 49 -3.56 3.35 4.87
CA SER A 49 -4.81 3.98 5.30
C SER A 49 -5.99 2.99 5.38
N ARG A 50 -5.93 1.91 4.61
CA ARG A 50 -6.95 0.86 4.56
C ARG A 50 -6.73 -0.26 5.56
N LEU A 51 -5.58 -0.27 6.25
CA LEU A 51 -5.22 -1.33 7.19
C LEU A 51 -6.29 -1.57 8.25
N HIS A 52 -6.95 -0.52 8.75
CA HIS A 52 -8.03 -0.65 9.74
C HIS A 52 -9.23 -1.48 9.25
N VAL A 53 -9.51 -1.46 7.95
CA VAL A 53 -10.57 -2.27 7.32
C VAL A 53 -10.10 -3.71 7.15
N GLU A 54 -8.82 -3.91 6.88
CA GLU A 54 -8.21 -5.24 6.75
C GLU A 54 -8.01 -5.95 8.11
N MET A 55 -7.88 -5.19 9.20
CA MET A 55 -7.76 -5.70 10.57
C MET A 55 -9.07 -6.27 11.13
N ARG A 56 -10.19 -6.15 10.43
CA ARG A 56 -11.50 -6.66 10.87
C ARG A 56 -11.94 -7.81 9.98
N PRO A 57 -12.22 -9.01 10.53
CA PRO A 57 -12.65 -10.16 9.75
C PRO A 57 -13.85 -9.84 8.87
N GLU A 58 -14.81 -9.06 9.36
CA GLU A 58 -16.03 -8.70 8.64
C GLU A 58 -15.83 -7.77 7.44
N THR A 59 -14.66 -7.12 7.29
CA THR A 59 -14.38 -6.18 6.19
C THR A 59 -13.10 -6.46 5.39
N THR A 60 -12.28 -7.44 5.80
CA THR A 60 -11.00 -7.72 5.15
C THR A 60 -11.14 -8.26 3.72
N LEU A 61 -10.24 -7.83 2.84
CA LEU A 61 -10.12 -8.31 1.47
C LEU A 61 -8.72 -8.86 1.19
N GLN A 62 -7.69 -8.07 1.50
CA GLN A 62 -6.31 -8.43 1.25
C GLN A 62 -5.76 -9.38 2.31
N LEU A 63 -6.08 -9.15 3.60
CA LEU A 63 -5.61 -9.97 4.72
C LEU A 63 -6.47 -11.20 5.00
N LEU A 64 -7.43 -11.51 4.11
CA LEU A 64 -8.31 -12.66 4.26
C LEU A 64 -7.54 -14.00 4.35
N PRO A 65 -6.49 -14.26 3.54
CA PRO A 65 -5.68 -15.47 3.67
C PRO A 65 -5.01 -15.62 5.04
N GLU A 66 -4.53 -14.51 5.62
CA GLU A 66 -3.89 -14.47 6.93
C GLU A 66 -4.88 -14.78 8.06
N TRP A 67 -6.12 -14.28 7.95
CA TRP A 67 -7.21 -14.61 8.87
C TRP A 67 -7.59 -16.09 8.79
N GLU A 68 -7.73 -16.65 7.58
CA GLU A 68 -8.02 -18.06 7.39
C GLU A 68 -6.93 -18.95 7.96
N GLN A 69 -5.66 -18.57 7.76
CA GLN A 69 -4.53 -19.26 8.36
C GLN A 69 -4.57 -19.19 9.89
N TYR A 70 -4.87 -18.03 10.47
CA TYR A 70 -4.95 -17.83 11.92
C TYR A 70 -6.07 -18.66 12.56
N LEU A 71 -7.21 -18.77 11.90
CA LEU A 71 -8.38 -19.53 12.37
C LEU A 71 -8.40 -21.00 11.92
N ALA A 72 -7.36 -21.45 11.21
CA ALA A 72 -7.25 -22.79 10.64
C ALA A 72 -8.43 -23.17 9.71
N LEU A 73 -8.87 -22.22 8.89
CA LEU A 73 -9.92 -22.39 7.87
C LEU A 73 -9.32 -22.72 6.50
N PRO A 74 -10.08 -23.38 5.60
CA PRO A 74 -11.40 -23.97 5.83
C PRO A 74 -11.32 -25.30 6.61
N GLU A 75 -12.25 -25.48 7.54
CA GLU A 75 -12.40 -26.75 8.24
C GLU A 75 -12.71 -27.89 7.24
N CYS A 76 -12.05 -29.04 7.41
CA CYS A 76 -12.28 -30.25 6.62
C CYS A 76 -12.10 -30.10 5.09
N GLY A 77 -11.38 -29.06 4.62
CA GLY A 77 -11.06 -28.87 3.20
C GLY A 77 -12.22 -28.40 2.32
N ILE A 78 -13.36 -28.02 2.91
CA ILE A 78 -14.49 -27.45 2.17
C ILE A 78 -14.25 -25.94 2.00
N ALA A 79 -13.52 -25.57 0.94
CA ALA A 79 -13.26 -24.18 0.64
C ALA A 79 -14.53 -23.46 0.14
N ALA A 80 -14.84 -22.33 0.76
CA ALA A 80 -15.86 -21.41 0.23
C ALA A 80 -15.41 -20.86 -1.13
N THR A 81 -16.32 -20.83 -2.10
CA THR A 81 -16.01 -20.46 -3.50
C THR A 81 -16.04 -18.96 -3.76
N THR A 82 -16.62 -18.17 -2.85
CA THR A 82 -16.74 -16.72 -3.00
C THR A 82 -16.00 -16.00 -1.87
N THR A 83 -15.42 -14.83 -2.18
CA THR A 83 -14.74 -13.98 -1.18
C THR A 83 -15.66 -13.59 -0.03
N GLU A 84 -16.94 -13.31 -0.31
CA GLU A 84 -17.92 -12.98 0.73
C GLU A 84 -18.24 -14.17 1.64
N ALA A 85 -18.33 -15.39 1.10
CA ALA A 85 -18.53 -16.58 1.93
C ALA A 85 -17.31 -16.89 2.80
N ARG A 86 -16.09 -16.72 2.24
CA ARG A 86 -14.83 -16.81 3.00
C ARG A 86 -14.76 -15.78 4.11
N ARG A 87 -15.13 -14.53 3.83
CA ARG A 87 -15.17 -13.44 4.83
C ARG A 87 -16.16 -13.69 5.96
N ARG A 88 -17.31 -14.34 5.69
CA ARG A 88 -18.28 -14.70 6.74
C ARG A 88 -17.80 -15.85 7.64
N ALA A 89 -16.80 -16.62 7.21
CA ALA A 89 -16.30 -17.76 7.95
C ALA A 89 -15.20 -17.37 8.95
N VAL A 90 -14.47 -16.28 8.68
CA VAL A 90 -13.46 -15.70 9.57
C VAL A 90 -14.07 -14.84 10.67
#